data_AF-A0A972BW53-F1
#
_entry.id   AF-A0A972BW53-F1
#
_cell.length_a   1.000
_cell.length_b   1.000
_cell.length_c   1.000
_cell.angle_alpha   90.00
_cell.angle_beta   90.00
_cell.angle_gamma   90.00
#
_symmetry.space_group_name_H-M   'P 1'
#
loop_
_entity.id
_entity.type
_entity.pdbx_description
1 polymer ?
#
loop_
_entity_poly.entity_id
_entity_poly.type
_entity_poly.pdbx_seq_one_letter_code
_entity_poly.pdbx_strand_id
1 'polypeptide(L)'
;MIRDVMVPTSAERKGSYPPGRVPGVLKFQTVLIVLLFLTNTLVLALLTGLVKLPWQVLSLEAARHSGEQVVEYSQRLARDLGVDQNQAVRASLAKFKFELEQASGPEEVAQVVLRYGRETQDIILREEENLRREEILAIIRQEPRLSGMLGEATIAVTRSEGQGIEIDDPARLLSPETVARLKESKPLARLGQVVEVAVKDGRASLVTPVSVLDRLKHAEKEVESLRASLQEVKARTGLAPLSGAGIIVRLYDAEGGAGVNEIVHDFDVRDVVNELFAAGATGIAVNNQRLVATSSIRCAGPVILVNQKPIAVNPVTIYALGDAEVLDSSLDLIRAEFAVSGVRLEVERASDITLPALEENVSN
;
A
#
# COMPACT_ATOMS: atom_id res chain seq x y z
N MET A 1 7.00 45.12 -88.85
CA MET A 1 5.90 46.07 -88.57
C MET A 1 5.49 45.82 -87.13
N ILE A 2 5.56 46.70 -86.14
CA ILE A 2 5.76 48.15 -86.06
C ILE A 2 6.55 48.40 -84.76
N ARG A 3 7.35 49.46 -84.79
CA ARG A 3 8.24 49.96 -83.75
C ARG A 3 7.49 51.00 -82.89
N ASP A 4 8.01 51.19 -81.68
CA ASP A 4 8.07 52.45 -80.90
C ASP A 4 7.33 52.43 -79.55
N VAL A 5 8.00 52.39 -78.40
CA VAL A 5 8.91 53.37 -77.70
C VAL A 5 8.17 53.84 -76.43
N MET A 6 8.70 53.57 -75.22
CA MET A 6 9.39 54.57 -74.34
C MET A 6 9.52 54.15 -72.85
N VAL A 7 10.70 54.52 -72.28
CA VAL A 7 11.11 54.83 -70.86
C VAL A 7 11.17 53.75 -69.74
N PRO A 8 12.02 53.90 -68.68
CA PRO A 8 13.21 53.06 -68.55
C PRO A 8 13.36 52.29 -67.22
N THR A 9 14.39 51.45 -67.25
CA THR A 9 14.92 50.47 -66.31
C THR A 9 15.50 51.02 -65.00
N SER A 10 15.19 50.38 -63.88
CA SER A 10 16.07 50.28 -62.70
C SER A 10 16.23 48.80 -62.35
N ALA A 11 17.49 48.37 -62.24
CA ALA A 11 17.92 46.99 -62.33
C ALA A 11 17.64 46.15 -61.08
N GLU A 12 17.03 44.99 -61.27
CA GLU A 12 17.03 43.87 -60.33
C GLU A 12 18.46 43.40 -60.05
N ARG A 13 18.89 43.44 -58.77
CA ARG A 13 20.01 42.59 -58.30
C ARG A 13 19.44 41.34 -57.65
N LYS A 14 19.44 40.24 -58.38
CA LYS A 14 19.33 38.88 -57.83
C LYS A 14 20.61 38.56 -57.05
N GLY A 15 20.54 38.65 -55.72
CA GLY A 15 21.58 38.14 -54.83
C GLY A 15 21.38 36.64 -54.60
N SER A 16 22.18 35.83 -55.28
CA SER A 16 22.37 34.41 -54.98
C SER A 16 23.15 34.27 -53.67
N TYR A 17 22.51 33.77 -52.61
CA TYR A 17 23.24 33.34 -51.42
C TYR A 17 23.89 31.96 -51.70
N PRO A 18 25.23 31.82 -51.62
CA PRO A 18 25.87 30.52 -51.74
C PRO A 18 25.55 29.66 -50.51
N PRO A 19 25.53 28.32 -50.62
CA PRO A 19 25.32 27.45 -49.47
C PRO A 19 26.40 27.73 -48.41
N GLY A 20 25.98 28.19 -47.24
CA GLY A 20 26.86 28.54 -46.14
C GLY A 20 27.72 27.33 -45.74
N ARG A 21 29.03 27.40 -46.00
CA ARG A 21 29.99 26.45 -45.44
C ARG A 21 29.98 26.62 -43.92
N VAL A 22 29.43 25.63 -43.21
CA VAL A 22 29.52 25.55 -41.76
C VAL A 22 30.99 25.63 -41.35
N PRO A 23 31.42 26.56 -40.48
CA PRO A 23 32.81 26.69 -40.05
C PRO A 23 33.33 25.37 -39.49
N GLY A 24 34.57 24.99 -39.81
CA GLY A 24 35.14 23.69 -39.41
C GLY A 24 35.06 23.39 -37.91
N VAL A 25 35.06 24.44 -37.07
CA VAL A 25 34.91 24.35 -35.61
C VAL A 25 33.51 23.87 -35.19
N LEU A 26 32.44 24.33 -35.86
CA LEU A 26 31.08 23.87 -35.57
C LEU A 26 30.90 22.40 -35.96
N LYS A 27 31.52 21.96 -37.07
CA LYS A 27 31.50 20.55 -37.48
C LYS A 27 32.25 19.65 -36.49
N PHE A 28 33.33 20.15 -35.90
CA PHE A 28 34.07 19.41 -34.86
C PHE A 28 33.26 19.29 -33.57
N GLN A 29 32.62 20.38 -33.12
CA GLN A 29 31.76 20.36 -31.93
C GLN A 29 30.54 19.45 -32.09
N THR A 30 29.89 19.46 -33.25
CA THR A 30 28.76 18.54 -33.49
C THR A 30 29.20 17.08 -33.51
N VAL A 31 30.37 16.76 -34.09
CA VAL A 31 30.95 15.42 -34.02
C VAL A 31 31.25 15.01 -32.58
N LEU A 32 31.80 15.91 -31.75
CA LEU A 32 32.08 15.63 -30.34
C LEU A 32 30.81 15.35 -29.53
N ILE A 33 29.76 16.15 -29.76
CA ILE A 33 28.45 15.97 -29.10
C ILE A 33 27.82 14.63 -29.53
N VAL A 34 27.83 14.32 -30.82
CA VAL A 34 27.32 13.02 -31.31
C VAL A 34 28.11 11.86 -30.73
N LEU A 35 29.44 11.97 -30.62
CA LEU A 35 30.28 10.97 -29.98
C LEU A 35 29.91 10.79 -28.50
N LEU A 36 29.70 11.88 -27.76
CA LEU A 36 29.26 11.86 -26.37
C LEU A 36 27.90 11.18 -26.20
N PHE A 37 26.94 11.47 -27.09
CA PHE A 37 25.64 10.80 -27.07
C PHE A 37 25.77 9.31 -27.38
N LEU A 38 26.61 8.93 -28.34
CA LEU A 38 26.86 7.53 -28.68
C LEU A 38 27.53 6.78 -27.53
N THR A 39 28.51 7.39 -26.84
CA THR A 39 29.16 6.76 -25.68
C THR A 39 28.19 6.63 -24.52
N ASN A 40 27.40 7.66 -24.19
CA ASN A 40 26.38 7.58 -23.15
C ASN A 40 25.31 6.53 -23.48
N THR A 41 24.86 6.47 -24.73
CA THR A 41 23.86 5.49 -25.18
C THR A 41 24.42 4.07 -25.09
N LEU A 42 25.69 3.87 -25.44
CA LEU A 42 26.37 2.58 -25.32
C LEU A 42 26.53 2.17 -23.85
N VAL A 43 26.94 3.08 -22.97
CA VAL A 43 27.03 2.83 -21.52
C VAL A 43 25.66 2.47 -20.94
N LEU A 44 24.60 3.17 -21.34
CA LEU A 44 23.24 2.87 -20.90
C LEU A 44 22.75 1.52 -21.43
N ALA A 45 23.06 1.18 -22.68
CA ALA A 45 22.73 -0.12 -23.28
C ALA A 45 23.48 -1.28 -22.62
N LEU A 46 24.70 -1.04 -22.12
CA LEU A 46 25.48 -1.99 -21.33
C LEU A 46 24.90 -2.17 -19.92
N LEU A 47 24.54 -1.09 -19.24
CA LEU A 47 23.95 -1.12 -17.88
C LEU A 47 22.57 -1.78 -17.86
N THR A 48 21.78 -1.61 -18.91
CA THR A 48 20.43 -2.19 -19.05
C THR A 48 20.44 -3.61 -19.62
N GLY A 49 21.61 -4.13 -20.01
CA GLY A 49 21.76 -5.47 -20.59
C GLY A 49 21.24 -5.60 -22.03
N LEU A 50 20.89 -4.50 -22.69
CA LEU A 50 20.46 -4.45 -24.10
C LEU A 50 21.59 -4.83 -25.07
N VAL A 51 22.84 -4.59 -24.68
CA VAL A 51 24.04 -4.98 -25.45
C VAL A 51 24.96 -5.79 -24.52
N LYS A 52 25.25 -7.04 -24.90
CA LYS A 52 26.27 -7.88 -24.23
C LYS A 52 27.54 -7.87 -25.07
N LEU A 53 28.61 -7.24 -24.58
CA LEU A 53 29.92 -7.26 -25.26
C LEU A 53 30.55 -8.67 -25.13
N PRO A 54 30.95 -9.32 -26.24
CA PRO A 54 31.48 -10.69 -26.21
C PRO A 54 32.87 -10.83 -25.55
N TRP A 55 33.51 -9.73 -25.18
CA TRP A 55 34.89 -9.69 -24.64
C TRP A 55 34.97 -9.45 -23.11
N GLN A 56 33.84 -9.50 -22.41
CA GLN A 56 33.76 -9.28 -20.94
C GLN A 56 33.00 -10.42 -20.24
N VAL A 57 33.23 -11.67 -20.64
CA VAL A 57 32.98 -12.76 -19.69
C VAL A 57 34.02 -12.66 -18.60
N LEU A 58 33.64 -12.05 -17.47
CA LEU A 58 34.45 -12.04 -16.26
C LEU A 58 34.83 -13.50 -15.97
N SER A 59 36.13 -13.82 -15.98
CA SER A 59 36.55 -15.19 -15.70
C SER A 59 36.09 -15.57 -14.29
N LEU A 60 35.83 -16.86 -14.06
CA LEU A 60 35.45 -17.34 -12.74
C LEU A 60 36.46 -16.90 -11.67
N GLU A 61 37.75 -16.92 -12.01
CA GLU A 61 38.83 -16.44 -11.12
C GLU A 61 38.72 -14.94 -10.82
N ALA A 62 38.49 -14.09 -11.84
CA ALA A 62 38.31 -12.67 -11.64
C ALA A 62 37.06 -12.37 -10.79
N ALA A 63 35.95 -13.09 -11.06
CA ALA A 63 34.72 -12.97 -10.29
C ALA A 63 34.92 -13.39 -8.82
N ARG A 64 35.56 -14.54 -8.57
CA ARG A 64 35.88 -15.01 -7.22
C ARG A 64 36.77 -14.03 -6.48
N HIS A 65 37.83 -13.53 -7.12
CA HIS A 65 38.72 -12.55 -6.51
C HIS A 65 37.98 -11.26 -6.12
N SER A 66 37.08 -10.76 -6.98
CA SER A 66 36.22 -9.63 -6.63
C SER A 66 35.29 -9.96 -5.44
N GLY A 67 34.72 -11.17 -5.39
CA GLY A 67 33.93 -11.61 -4.26
C GLY A 67 34.73 -11.69 -2.96
N GLU A 68 35.98 -12.18 -3.02
CA GLU A 68 36.89 -12.25 -1.87
C GLU A 68 37.18 -10.86 -1.29
N GLN A 69 37.31 -9.85 -2.14
CA GLN A 69 37.47 -8.46 -1.70
C GLN A 69 36.24 -7.95 -0.91
N VAL A 70 35.03 -8.38 -1.27
CA VAL A 70 33.80 -8.04 -0.53
C VAL A 70 33.76 -8.75 0.82
N VAL A 71 34.20 -10.01 0.88
CA VAL A 71 34.36 -10.74 2.14
C VAL A 71 35.39 -10.05 3.03
N GLU A 72 36.56 -9.70 2.50
CA GLU A 72 37.62 -9.01 3.23
C GLU A 72 37.18 -7.62 3.72
N TYR A 73 36.43 -6.88 2.89
CA TYR A 73 35.79 -5.64 3.30
C TYR A 73 34.87 -5.86 4.50
N SER A 74 34.00 -6.88 4.44
CA SER A 74 33.07 -7.22 5.52
C SER A 74 33.79 -7.63 6.81
N GLN A 75 34.90 -8.37 6.70
CA GLN A 75 35.76 -8.74 7.83
C GLN A 75 36.46 -7.53 8.46
N ARG A 76 36.96 -6.60 7.64
CA ARG A 76 37.54 -5.33 8.13
C ARG A 76 36.48 -4.50 8.83
N LEU A 77 35.30 -4.35 8.22
CA LEU A 77 34.17 -3.65 8.82
C LEU A 77 33.82 -4.23 10.20
N ALA A 78 33.72 -5.57 10.32
CA ALA A 78 33.43 -6.22 11.60
C ALA A 78 34.49 -5.93 12.68
N ARG A 79 35.78 -5.90 12.31
CA ARG A 79 36.89 -5.57 13.23
C ARG A 79 36.88 -4.11 13.66
N ASP A 80 36.69 -3.20 12.70
CA ASP A 80 36.63 -1.76 12.96
C ASP A 80 35.46 -1.40 13.88
N LEU A 81 34.38 -2.19 13.80
CA LEU A 81 33.19 -2.10 14.63
C LEU A 81 33.25 -2.93 15.91
N GLY A 82 34.31 -3.72 16.13
CA GLY A 82 34.51 -4.53 17.34
C GLY A 82 33.57 -5.73 17.50
N VAL A 83 32.92 -6.18 16.43
CA VAL A 83 31.96 -7.30 16.43
C VAL A 83 32.48 -8.56 15.73
N ASP A 84 33.76 -8.60 15.38
CA ASP A 84 34.40 -9.72 14.69
C ASP A 84 34.39 -11.04 15.51
N GLN A 85 34.32 -10.95 16.83
CA GLN A 85 34.24 -12.12 17.72
C GLN A 85 32.80 -12.64 17.93
N ASN A 86 31.78 -11.85 17.56
CA ASN A 86 30.38 -12.23 17.72
C ASN A 86 30.08 -13.51 16.90
N GLN A 87 29.35 -14.45 17.49
CA GLN A 87 29.07 -15.75 16.88
C GLN A 87 28.28 -15.62 15.56
N ALA A 88 27.28 -14.73 15.51
CA ALA A 88 26.45 -14.53 14.33
C ALA A 88 27.26 -13.92 13.18
N VAL A 89 28.12 -12.93 13.49
CA VAL A 89 29.02 -12.30 12.50
C VAL A 89 30.01 -13.32 11.94
N ARG A 90 30.66 -14.12 12.79
CA ARG A 90 31.59 -15.17 12.37
C ARG A 90 30.90 -16.23 11.50
N ALA A 91 29.71 -16.67 11.89
CA ALA A 91 28.93 -17.63 11.13
C ALA A 91 28.55 -17.08 9.74
N SER A 92 28.11 -15.82 9.67
CA SER A 92 27.75 -15.16 8.40
C SER A 92 28.95 -15.03 7.46
N LEU A 93 30.10 -14.57 7.98
CA LEU A 93 31.33 -14.44 7.20
C LEU A 93 31.84 -15.79 6.70
N ALA A 94 31.79 -16.83 7.55
CA ALA A 94 32.17 -18.18 7.17
C ALA A 94 31.26 -18.73 6.06
N LYS A 95 29.94 -18.53 6.19
CA LYS A 95 28.96 -18.95 5.19
C LYS A 95 29.16 -18.21 3.87
N PHE A 96 29.36 -16.90 3.90
CA PHE A 96 29.62 -16.10 2.71
C PHE A 96 30.88 -16.61 1.97
N LYS A 97 31.99 -16.82 2.70
CA LYS A 97 33.21 -17.37 2.12
C LYS A 97 32.98 -18.76 1.50
N PHE A 98 32.29 -19.64 2.20
CA PHE A 98 32.01 -21.00 1.73
C PHE A 98 31.19 -21.01 0.44
N GLU A 99 30.12 -20.21 0.37
CA GLU A 99 29.25 -20.13 -0.82
C GLU A 99 29.99 -19.53 -2.01
N LEU A 100 30.91 -18.59 -1.76
CA LEU A 100 31.76 -18.00 -2.79
C LEU A 100 32.74 -19.03 -3.38
N GLU A 101 33.31 -19.89 -2.54
CA GLU A 101 34.21 -20.98 -2.96
C GLU A 101 33.48 -22.06 -3.77
N GLN A 102 32.22 -22.35 -3.41
CA GLN A 102 31.39 -23.35 -4.11
C GLN A 102 30.85 -22.88 -5.45
N ALA A 103 30.73 -21.58 -5.69
CA ALA A 103 30.19 -21.04 -6.92
C ALA A 103 30.98 -21.52 -8.15
N SER A 104 30.29 -22.10 -9.13
CA SER A 104 30.88 -22.75 -10.32
C SER A 104 30.98 -21.82 -11.53
N GLY A 105 30.32 -20.66 -11.51
CA GLY A 105 30.32 -19.69 -12.59
C GLY A 105 30.32 -18.23 -12.12
N PRO A 106 30.74 -17.28 -12.99
CA PRO A 106 30.82 -15.86 -12.63
C PRO A 106 29.45 -15.25 -12.28
N GLU A 107 28.36 -15.74 -12.90
CA GLU A 107 26.99 -15.32 -12.56
C GLU A 107 26.58 -15.77 -11.15
N GLU A 108 26.93 -16.99 -10.77
CA GLU A 108 26.66 -17.54 -9.44
C GLU A 108 27.47 -16.80 -8.37
N VAL A 109 28.75 -16.49 -8.65
CA VAL A 109 29.57 -15.63 -7.79
C VAL A 109 28.91 -14.27 -7.57
N ALA A 110 28.41 -13.63 -8.63
CA ALA A 110 27.72 -12.35 -8.51
C ALA A 110 26.46 -12.45 -7.62
N GLN A 111 25.68 -13.52 -7.76
CA GLN A 111 24.50 -13.77 -6.91
C GLN A 111 24.88 -13.98 -5.44
N VAL A 112 25.92 -14.77 -5.17
CA VAL A 112 26.45 -14.99 -3.82
C VAL A 112 26.89 -13.67 -3.19
N VAL A 113 27.66 -12.86 -3.91
CA VAL A 113 28.11 -11.54 -3.43
C VAL A 113 26.94 -10.61 -3.12
N LEU A 114 25.95 -10.51 -4.01
CA LEU A 114 24.79 -9.66 -3.81
C LEU A 114 23.95 -10.09 -2.61
N ARG A 115 23.73 -11.40 -2.45
CA ARG A 115 22.92 -11.96 -1.37
C ARG A 115 23.64 -11.90 -0.03
N TYR A 116 24.79 -12.57 0.06
CA TYR A 116 25.51 -12.77 1.31
C TYR A 116 26.33 -11.55 1.72
N GLY A 117 26.73 -10.69 0.77
CA GLY A 117 27.34 -9.41 1.09
C GLY A 117 26.40 -8.51 1.89
N ARG A 118 25.16 -8.36 1.42
CA ARG A 118 24.14 -7.59 2.13
C ARG A 118 23.76 -8.24 3.46
N GLU A 119 23.46 -9.55 3.46
CA GLU A 119 23.09 -10.28 4.68
C GLU A 119 24.16 -10.16 5.78
N THR A 120 25.44 -10.31 5.39
CA THR A 120 26.56 -10.20 6.33
C THR A 120 26.73 -8.77 6.85
N GLN A 121 26.60 -7.76 5.99
CA GLN A 121 26.64 -6.36 6.41
C GLN A 121 25.50 -6.04 7.39
N ASP A 122 24.28 -6.48 7.11
CA ASP A 122 23.12 -6.27 7.96
C ASP A 122 23.33 -6.92 9.35
N ILE A 123 23.88 -8.14 9.40
CA ILE A 123 24.24 -8.80 10.67
C ILE A 123 25.32 -8.01 11.40
N ILE A 124 26.40 -7.60 10.73
CA ILE A 124 27.49 -6.81 11.35
C ILE A 124 26.92 -5.53 11.99
N LEU A 125 26.14 -4.76 11.24
CA LEU A 125 25.56 -3.50 11.71
C LEU A 125 24.58 -3.73 12.87
N ARG A 126 23.77 -4.79 12.81
CA ARG A 126 22.84 -5.15 13.89
C ARG A 126 23.57 -5.56 15.17
N GLU A 127 24.58 -6.43 15.08
CA GLU A 127 25.34 -6.85 16.25
C GLU A 127 26.15 -5.70 16.86
N GLU A 128 26.56 -4.74 16.03
CA GLU A 128 27.23 -3.52 16.47
C GLU A 128 26.28 -2.60 17.24
N GLU A 129 25.03 -2.49 16.79
CA GLU A 129 24.00 -1.78 17.54
C GLU A 129 23.66 -2.50 18.86
N ASN A 130 23.60 -3.84 18.86
CA ASN A 130 23.43 -4.63 20.09
C ASN A 130 24.57 -4.39 21.08
N LEU A 131 25.83 -4.39 20.62
CA LEU A 131 27.00 -4.13 21.44
C LEU A 131 26.90 -2.75 22.15
N ARG A 132 26.46 -1.70 21.43
CA ARG A 132 26.26 -0.38 22.05
C ARG A 132 25.16 -0.38 23.10
N ARG A 133 24.05 -1.08 22.85
CA ARG A 133 22.94 -1.20 23.82
C ARG A 133 23.40 -1.94 25.08
N GLU A 134 24.17 -3.00 24.92
CA GLU A 134 24.77 -3.72 26.04
C GLU A 134 25.76 -2.85 26.81
N GLU A 135 26.54 -2.01 26.15
CA GLU A 135 27.44 -1.05 26.80
C GLU A 135 26.66 -0.03 27.67
N ILE A 136 25.57 0.55 27.14
CA ILE A 136 24.68 1.44 27.90
C ILE A 136 24.15 0.71 29.14
N LEU A 137 23.65 -0.51 28.94
CA LEU A 137 23.11 -1.32 30.03
C LEU A 137 24.18 -1.66 31.07
N ALA A 138 25.41 -1.98 30.64
CA ALA A 138 26.52 -2.30 31.52
C ALA A 138 26.93 -1.09 32.36
N ILE A 139 26.97 0.11 31.78
CA ILE A 139 27.24 1.35 32.51
C ILE A 139 26.12 1.61 33.53
N ILE A 140 24.85 1.50 33.13
CA ILE A 140 23.71 1.74 34.02
C ILE A 140 23.69 0.72 35.16
N ARG A 141 23.93 -0.58 34.90
CA ARG A 141 23.97 -1.62 35.95
C ARG A 141 25.01 -1.38 37.04
N GLN A 142 26.04 -0.59 36.77
CA GLN A 142 27.07 -0.26 37.76
C GLN A 142 26.65 0.92 38.67
N GLU A 143 25.51 1.56 38.43
CA GLU A 143 25.02 2.68 39.24
C GLU A 143 24.62 2.22 40.66
N PRO A 144 25.29 2.69 41.72
CA PRO A 144 25.02 2.26 43.09
C PRO A 144 23.60 2.56 43.56
N ARG A 145 22.99 3.64 43.06
CA ARG A 145 21.64 4.08 43.45
C ARG A 145 20.52 3.14 42.99
N LEU A 146 20.78 2.27 42.00
CA LEU A 146 19.76 1.33 41.52
C LEU A 146 19.33 0.34 42.60
N SER A 147 20.27 -0.15 43.41
CA SER A 147 20.00 -1.23 44.39
C SER A 147 18.97 -0.85 45.46
N GLY A 148 18.78 0.45 45.73
CA GLY A 148 17.82 0.96 46.71
C GLY A 148 16.48 1.37 46.10
N MET A 149 16.31 1.27 44.78
CA MET A 149 15.10 1.69 44.09
C MET A 149 13.99 0.65 44.23
N LEU A 150 12.79 1.11 44.63
CA LEU A 150 11.55 0.33 44.65
C LEU A 150 10.62 0.85 43.54
N GLY A 151 10.00 -0.07 42.77
CA GLY A 151 9.08 0.28 41.68
C GLY A 151 9.73 0.22 40.29
N GLU A 152 9.10 0.91 39.33
CA GLU A 152 9.49 0.90 37.92
C GLU A 152 9.87 2.31 37.43
N ALA A 153 10.94 2.40 36.67
CA ALA A 153 11.40 3.62 36.03
C ALA A 153 12.05 3.30 34.69
N THR A 154 12.04 4.27 33.78
CA THR A 154 12.67 4.14 32.46
C THR A 154 13.70 5.24 32.31
N ILE A 155 14.87 4.85 31.81
CA ILE A 155 15.95 5.76 31.42
C ILE A 155 16.06 5.69 29.90
N ALA A 156 15.97 6.83 29.21
CA ALA A 156 16.16 6.90 27.78
C ALA A 156 17.50 7.56 27.46
N VAL A 157 18.29 6.92 26.61
CA VAL A 157 19.56 7.47 26.11
C VAL A 157 19.40 7.73 24.61
N THR A 158 19.62 8.98 24.21
CA THR A 158 19.46 9.45 22.84
C THR A 158 20.72 10.19 22.39
N ARG A 159 20.87 10.36 21.08
CA ARG A 159 21.92 11.19 20.49
C ARG A 159 21.27 12.30 19.70
N SER A 160 21.64 13.54 20.02
CA SER A 160 21.15 14.75 19.37
C SER A 160 22.24 15.36 18.49
N GLU A 161 21.86 15.85 17.31
CA GLU A 161 22.76 16.50 16.36
C GLU A 161 23.21 17.86 16.92
N GLY A 162 24.34 17.87 17.64
CA GLY A 162 24.99 19.08 18.15
C GLY A 162 25.25 19.07 19.66
N GLN A 163 24.43 18.38 20.46
CA GLN A 163 24.59 18.28 21.92
C GLN A 163 25.21 16.95 22.39
N GLY A 164 25.38 15.98 21.48
CA GLY A 164 25.98 14.68 21.79
C GLY A 164 24.96 13.73 22.41
N ILE A 165 25.35 13.02 23.46
CA ILE A 165 24.46 12.08 24.17
C ILE A 165 23.58 12.85 25.15
N GLU A 166 22.26 12.72 24.96
CA GLU A 166 21.21 13.20 25.84
C GLU A 166 20.64 12.03 26.63
N ILE A 167 20.35 12.26 27.92
CA ILE A 167 19.86 11.24 28.84
C ILE A 167 18.62 11.80 29.51
N ASP A 168 17.51 11.11 29.34
CA ASP A 168 16.26 11.36 30.05
C ASP A 168 16.13 10.36 31.20
N ASP A 169 16.20 10.87 32.42
CA ASP A 169 16.13 10.12 33.68
C ASP A 169 15.13 10.82 34.61
N PRO A 170 13.81 10.63 34.40
CA PRO A 170 12.76 11.31 35.16
C PRO A 170 12.79 10.94 36.65
N ALA A 171 13.27 9.75 36.99
CA ALA A 171 13.38 9.26 38.35
C ALA A 171 14.70 9.67 39.05
N ARG A 172 15.61 10.35 38.34
CA ARG A 172 16.92 10.83 38.83
C ARG A 172 17.75 9.71 39.50
N LEU A 173 17.74 8.53 38.88
CA LEU A 173 18.45 7.35 39.34
C LEU A 173 19.96 7.43 39.08
N LEU A 174 20.38 8.13 38.03
CA LEU A 174 21.77 8.20 37.60
C LEU A 174 22.56 9.27 38.37
N SER A 175 23.76 8.90 38.83
CA SER A 175 24.72 9.85 39.38
C SER A 175 25.39 10.69 38.29
N PRO A 176 25.92 11.89 38.62
CA PRO A 176 26.67 12.71 37.66
C PRO A 176 27.87 11.97 37.06
N GLU A 177 28.49 11.07 37.81
CA GLU A 177 29.61 10.23 37.34
C GLU A 177 29.14 9.22 36.27
N THR A 178 28.01 8.54 36.48
CA THR A 178 27.44 7.62 35.50
C THR A 178 27.01 8.34 34.23
N VAL A 179 26.41 9.53 34.35
CA VAL A 179 26.06 10.39 33.22
C VAL A 179 27.31 10.80 32.42
N ALA A 180 28.39 11.18 33.09
CA ALA A 180 29.66 11.50 32.44
C ALA A 180 30.23 10.30 31.68
N ARG A 181 30.23 9.11 32.29
CA ARG A 181 30.68 7.86 31.64
C ARG A 181 29.88 7.52 30.38
N LEU A 182 28.55 7.71 30.40
CA LEU A 182 27.71 7.53 29.22
C LEU A 182 28.08 8.52 28.11
N LYS A 183 28.34 9.78 28.45
CA LYS A 183 28.71 10.83 27.47
C LYS A 183 30.10 10.65 26.88
N GLU A 184 31.04 10.10 27.63
CA GLU A 184 32.45 9.89 27.22
C GLU A 184 32.67 8.55 26.49
N SER A 185 31.69 7.65 26.52
CA SER A 185 31.80 6.32 25.91
C SER A 185 31.94 6.39 24.39
N LYS A 186 33.11 5.97 23.88
CA LYS A 186 33.42 5.96 22.43
C LYS A 186 32.41 5.16 21.60
N PRO A 187 31.96 3.95 22.02
CA PRO A 187 30.92 3.22 21.30
C PRO A 187 29.62 4.01 21.09
N LEU A 188 29.26 4.88 22.03
CA LEU A 188 28.00 5.64 21.99
C LEU A 188 28.05 6.85 21.05
N ALA A 189 29.24 7.26 20.60
CA ALA A 189 29.41 8.39 19.69
C ALA A 189 28.62 8.27 18.36
N ARG A 190 28.23 7.03 17.98
CA ARG A 190 27.46 6.72 16.77
C ARG A 190 26.10 6.09 17.07
N LEU A 191 25.52 6.35 18.25
CA LEU A 191 24.20 5.84 18.61
C LEU A 191 23.14 6.29 17.59
N GLY A 192 22.52 5.32 16.91
CA GLY A 192 21.57 5.57 15.82
C GLY A 192 20.10 5.57 16.24
N GLN A 193 19.77 4.96 17.38
CA GLN A 193 18.40 4.85 17.89
C GLN A 193 18.35 5.19 19.38
N VAL A 194 17.16 5.58 19.84
CA VAL A 194 16.86 5.74 21.27
C VAL A 194 16.99 4.37 21.94
N VAL A 195 17.72 4.33 23.05
CA VAL A 195 17.86 3.13 23.88
C VAL A 195 17.15 3.36 25.20
N GLU A 196 16.10 2.57 25.43
CA GLU A 196 15.33 2.59 26.66
C GLU A 196 15.81 1.47 27.59
N VAL A 197 16.11 1.83 28.84
CA VAL A 197 16.49 0.90 29.90
C VAL A 197 15.45 0.98 31.00
N ALA A 198 14.74 -0.13 31.20
CA ALA A 198 13.81 -0.27 32.30
C ALA A 198 14.56 -0.71 33.56
N VAL A 199 14.33 0.00 34.65
CA VAL A 199 14.80 -0.35 35.98
C VAL A 199 13.59 -0.78 36.80
N LYS A 200 13.60 -2.05 37.23
CA LYS A 200 12.56 -2.62 38.08
C LYS A 200 13.18 -3.23 39.32
N ASP A 201 12.78 -2.75 40.49
CA ASP A 201 13.25 -3.24 41.80
C ASP A 201 14.79 -3.34 41.86
N GLY A 202 15.45 -2.29 41.37
CA GLY A 202 16.91 -2.16 41.30
C GLY A 202 17.63 -3.00 40.24
N ARG A 203 16.90 -3.67 39.34
CA ARG A 203 17.48 -4.39 38.20
C ARG A 203 17.23 -3.64 36.90
N ALA A 204 18.31 -3.30 36.20
CA ALA A 204 18.26 -2.70 34.87
C ALA A 204 18.21 -3.78 33.77
N SER A 205 17.25 -3.64 32.86
CA SER A 205 17.09 -4.45 31.65
C SER A 205 16.86 -3.56 30.44
N LEU A 206 17.42 -3.93 29.28
CA LEU A 206 17.08 -3.28 28.03
C LEU A 206 15.60 -3.51 27.75
N VAL A 207 14.86 -2.44 27.55
CA VAL A 207 13.56 -2.54 26.90
C VAL A 207 13.88 -2.92 25.47
N THR A 208 13.56 -4.14 25.05
CA THR A 208 13.57 -4.48 23.63
C THR A 208 12.68 -3.45 22.95
N PRO A 209 13.21 -2.53 22.11
CA PRO A 209 12.32 -1.76 21.28
C PRO A 209 11.66 -2.82 20.39
N VAL A 210 10.35 -3.03 20.57
CA VAL A 210 9.52 -3.59 19.50
C VAL A 210 9.91 -2.75 18.29
N SER A 211 10.59 -3.34 17.32
CA SER A 211 11.24 -2.56 16.26
C SER A 211 10.17 -1.66 15.65
N VAL A 212 10.55 -0.45 15.19
CA VAL A 212 9.58 0.42 14.49
C VAL A 212 8.87 -0.38 13.38
N LEU A 213 9.59 -1.31 12.75
CA LEU A 213 9.06 -2.27 11.79
C LEU A 213 7.98 -3.20 12.36
N ASP A 214 8.16 -3.74 13.57
CA ASP A 214 7.18 -4.62 14.21
C ASP A 214 5.95 -3.84 14.71
N ARG A 215 6.14 -2.60 15.18
CA ARG A 215 5.03 -1.68 15.48
C ARG A 215 4.21 -1.35 14.23
N LEU A 216 4.89 -1.07 13.10
CA LEU A 216 4.24 -0.83 11.81
C LEU A 216 3.49 -2.06 11.32
N LYS A 217 4.10 -3.26 11.37
CA LYS A 217 3.43 -4.51 11.00
C LYS A 217 2.20 -4.81 11.85
N HIS A 218 2.25 -4.48 13.15
CA HIS A 218 1.10 -4.67 14.02
C HIS A 218 -0.03 -3.68 13.70
N ALA A 219 0.32 -2.40 13.51
CA ALA A 219 -0.63 -1.38 13.09
C ALA A 219 -1.26 -1.68 11.71
N GLU A 220 -0.49 -2.17 10.74
CA GLU A 220 -0.99 -2.61 9.43
C GLU A 220 -2.03 -3.73 9.58
N LYS A 221 -1.75 -4.73 10.41
CA LYS A 221 -2.70 -5.83 10.69
C LYS A 221 -3.97 -5.32 11.38
N GLU A 222 -3.83 -4.40 12.33
CA GLU A 222 -4.98 -3.80 13.02
C GLU A 222 -5.85 -2.98 12.07
N VAL A 223 -5.23 -2.15 11.22
CA VAL A 223 -5.92 -1.38 10.18
C VAL A 223 -6.66 -2.31 9.22
N GLU A 224 -6.04 -3.42 8.81
CA GLU A 224 -6.67 -4.37 7.90
C GLU A 224 -7.87 -5.08 8.55
N SER A 225 -7.74 -5.47 9.82
CA SER A 225 -8.84 -6.03 10.62
C SER A 225 -10.00 -5.03 10.78
N LEU A 226 -9.69 -3.76 11.04
CA LEU A 226 -10.70 -2.71 11.16
C LEU A 226 -11.40 -2.43 9.84
N ARG A 227 -10.67 -2.46 8.71
CA ARG A 227 -11.27 -2.34 7.37
C ARG A 227 -12.22 -3.48 7.06
N ALA A 228 -11.83 -4.72 7.35
CA ALA A 228 -12.69 -5.89 7.17
C ALA A 228 -13.96 -5.78 8.02
N SER A 229 -13.82 -5.40 9.30
CA SER A 229 -14.95 -5.18 10.21
C SER A 229 -15.87 -4.07 9.73
N LEU A 230 -15.31 -2.95 9.23
CA LEU A 230 -16.08 -1.84 8.67
C LEU A 230 -16.84 -2.27 7.42
N GLN A 231 -16.23 -3.06 6.54
CA GLN A 231 -16.86 -3.57 5.33
C GLN A 231 -18.02 -4.51 5.67
N GLU A 232 -17.84 -5.41 6.65
CA GLU A 232 -18.90 -6.30 7.14
C GLU A 232 -20.08 -5.52 7.71
N VAL A 233 -19.81 -4.51 8.55
CA VAL A 233 -20.84 -3.65 9.11
C VAL A 233 -21.57 -2.91 7.99
N LYS A 234 -20.85 -2.31 7.03
CA LYS A 234 -21.47 -1.61 5.89
C LYS A 234 -22.35 -2.53 5.04
N ALA A 235 -21.94 -3.78 4.82
CA ALA A 235 -22.76 -4.74 4.09
C ALA A 235 -24.06 -5.06 4.84
N ARG A 236 -23.98 -5.30 6.16
CA ARG A 236 -25.13 -5.60 7.03
C ARG A 236 -26.08 -4.42 7.19
N THR A 237 -25.57 -3.19 7.21
CA THR A 237 -26.38 -1.97 7.32
C THR A 237 -26.90 -1.48 5.97
N GLY A 238 -26.58 -2.16 4.86
CA GLY A 238 -26.99 -1.77 3.51
C GLY A 238 -26.22 -0.58 2.94
N LEU A 239 -25.13 -0.15 3.57
CA LEU A 239 -24.24 0.94 3.12
C LEU A 239 -23.15 0.48 2.12
N ALA A 240 -23.14 -0.80 1.76
CA ALA A 240 -22.30 -1.35 0.71
C ALA A 240 -23.14 -2.17 -0.29
N PRO A 241 -22.69 -2.29 -1.55
CA PRO A 241 -23.30 -3.21 -2.51
C PRO A 241 -23.28 -4.64 -1.96
N LEU A 242 -24.31 -5.41 -2.30
CA LEU A 242 -24.45 -6.79 -1.86
C LEU A 242 -24.87 -7.64 -3.06
N SER A 243 -24.13 -8.72 -3.32
CA SER A 243 -24.40 -9.63 -4.43
C SER A 243 -24.73 -11.04 -3.93
N GLY A 244 -25.59 -11.75 -4.64
CA GLY A 244 -25.93 -13.14 -4.31
C GLY A 244 -27.06 -13.69 -5.17
N ALA A 245 -27.43 -14.94 -4.92
CA ALA A 245 -28.60 -15.56 -5.55
C ALA A 245 -29.91 -15.01 -4.94
N GLY A 246 -31.00 -15.10 -5.71
CA GLY A 246 -32.32 -14.71 -5.24
C GLY A 246 -33.34 -14.60 -6.37
N ILE A 247 -34.28 -13.65 -6.22
CA ILE A 247 -35.37 -13.44 -7.18
C ILE A 247 -35.53 -11.97 -7.57
N ILE A 248 -36.07 -11.77 -8.76
CA ILE A 248 -36.48 -10.49 -9.31
C ILE A 248 -38.00 -10.55 -9.48
N VAL A 249 -38.72 -9.72 -8.73
CA VAL A 249 -40.18 -9.62 -8.78
C VAL A 249 -40.55 -8.37 -9.58
N ARG A 250 -41.46 -8.47 -10.54
CA ARG A 250 -41.96 -7.35 -11.32
C ARG A 250 -43.46 -7.21 -11.11
N LEU A 251 -43.89 -6.03 -10.66
CA LEU A 251 -45.29 -5.69 -10.44
C LEU A 251 -45.77 -4.76 -11.55
N TYR A 252 -46.84 -5.15 -12.23
CA TYR A 252 -47.48 -4.37 -13.28
C TYR A 252 -48.92 -4.05 -12.88
N ASP A 253 -49.41 -2.91 -13.35
CA ASP A 253 -50.82 -2.56 -13.27
C ASP A 253 -51.68 -3.61 -14.00
N ALA A 254 -52.96 -3.66 -13.65
CA ALA A 254 -53.93 -4.49 -14.33
C ALA A 254 -54.08 -4.05 -15.80
N GLU A 255 -54.34 -5.02 -16.69
CA GLU A 255 -54.43 -4.75 -18.11
C GLU A 255 -55.61 -3.83 -18.45
N GLY A 256 -55.31 -2.64 -18.99
CA GLY A 256 -56.32 -1.61 -19.29
C GLY A 256 -56.96 -0.96 -18.05
N GLY A 257 -56.42 -1.23 -16.87
CA GLY A 257 -56.93 -0.74 -15.60
C GLY A 257 -56.67 0.75 -15.37
N ALA A 258 -57.68 1.45 -14.86
CA ALA A 258 -57.59 2.85 -14.44
C ALA A 258 -58.29 3.10 -13.10
N GLY A 259 -58.86 2.05 -12.51
CA GLY A 259 -59.43 2.06 -11.17
C GLY A 259 -58.35 2.14 -10.10
N VAL A 260 -58.71 2.68 -8.94
CA VAL A 260 -57.81 2.83 -7.79
C VAL A 260 -57.25 1.49 -7.32
N ASN A 261 -57.94 0.37 -7.53
CA ASN A 261 -57.45 -0.96 -7.14
C ASN A 261 -56.73 -1.71 -8.28
N GLU A 262 -56.63 -1.10 -9.46
CA GLU A 262 -56.08 -1.73 -10.67
C GLU A 262 -54.65 -1.23 -10.97
N ILE A 263 -54.14 -0.28 -10.17
CA ILE A 263 -52.81 0.33 -10.28
C ILE A 263 -51.98 -0.14 -9.09
N VAL A 264 -50.69 -0.37 -9.30
CA VAL A 264 -49.75 -0.70 -8.22
C VAL A 264 -49.58 0.51 -7.28
N HIS A 265 -49.83 0.30 -5.99
CA HIS A 265 -49.66 1.29 -4.93
C HIS A 265 -48.45 0.99 -4.03
N ASP A 266 -48.13 1.94 -3.15
CA ASP A 266 -47.07 1.78 -2.15
C ASP A 266 -47.31 0.62 -1.18
N PHE A 267 -48.56 0.35 -0.82
CA PHE A 267 -48.91 -0.78 0.04
C PHE A 267 -48.67 -2.13 -0.65
N ASP A 268 -48.99 -2.27 -1.95
CA ASP A 268 -48.71 -3.50 -2.71
C ASP A 268 -47.21 -3.83 -2.70
N VAL A 269 -46.37 -2.81 -2.95
CA VAL A 269 -44.91 -2.94 -2.91
C VAL A 269 -44.42 -3.28 -1.50
N ARG A 270 -44.99 -2.62 -0.48
CA ARG A 270 -44.61 -2.85 0.92
C ARG A 270 -44.95 -4.27 1.37
N ASP A 271 -46.10 -4.79 0.97
CA ASP A 271 -46.55 -6.12 1.39
C ASP A 271 -45.68 -7.21 0.76
N VAL A 272 -45.34 -7.08 -0.53
CA VAL A 272 -44.33 -7.95 -1.19
C VAL A 272 -42.98 -7.88 -0.46
N VAL A 273 -42.48 -6.68 -0.17
CA VAL A 273 -41.19 -6.49 0.52
C VAL A 273 -41.21 -7.13 1.91
N ASN A 274 -42.30 -6.98 2.66
CA ASN A 274 -42.44 -7.54 4.00
C ASN A 274 -42.46 -9.06 3.97
N GLU A 275 -43.19 -9.67 3.04
CA GLU A 275 -43.21 -11.13 2.87
C GLU A 275 -41.82 -11.67 2.53
N LEU A 276 -41.07 -11.00 1.65
CA LEU A 276 -39.71 -11.41 1.30
C LEU A 276 -38.74 -11.30 2.48
N PHE A 277 -38.84 -10.25 3.30
CA PHE A 277 -38.04 -10.16 4.53
C PHE A 277 -38.46 -11.22 5.56
N ALA A 278 -39.75 -11.49 5.71
CA ALA A 278 -40.27 -12.55 6.59
C ALA A 278 -39.79 -13.94 6.15
N ALA A 279 -39.65 -14.16 4.84
CA ALA A 279 -39.10 -15.37 4.24
C ALA A 279 -37.56 -15.48 4.33
N GLY A 280 -36.87 -14.49 4.90
CA GLY A 280 -35.43 -14.53 5.15
C GLY A 280 -34.57 -13.87 4.08
N ALA A 281 -35.12 -12.96 3.27
CA ALA A 281 -34.31 -12.17 2.35
C ALA A 281 -33.18 -11.44 3.10
N THR A 282 -31.93 -11.62 2.64
CA THR A 282 -30.74 -11.01 3.25
C THR A 282 -30.58 -9.54 2.85
N GLY A 283 -31.19 -9.15 1.73
CA GLY A 283 -31.25 -7.78 1.26
C GLY A 283 -32.29 -7.62 0.17
N ILE A 284 -32.91 -6.44 0.12
CA ILE A 284 -33.92 -6.08 -0.88
C ILE A 284 -33.59 -4.71 -1.46
N ALA A 285 -33.77 -4.54 -2.77
CA ALA A 285 -33.83 -3.24 -3.42
C ALA A 285 -35.11 -3.12 -4.24
N VAL A 286 -35.73 -1.94 -4.20
CA VAL A 286 -36.87 -1.61 -5.07
C VAL A 286 -36.37 -0.66 -6.14
N ASN A 287 -36.45 -1.11 -7.39
CA ASN A 287 -35.72 -0.57 -8.53
C ASN A 287 -34.23 -0.40 -8.18
N ASN A 288 -33.74 0.84 -8.15
CA ASN A 288 -32.34 1.13 -7.83
C ASN A 288 -32.16 1.65 -6.40
N GLN A 289 -33.08 1.36 -5.47
CA GLN A 289 -33.05 1.87 -4.10
C GLN A 289 -32.93 0.72 -3.10
N ARG A 290 -31.80 0.65 -2.40
CA ARG A 290 -31.55 -0.32 -1.32
C ARG A 290 -32.47 -0.06 -0.13
N LEU A 291 -33.12 -1.09 0.37
CA LEU A 291 -33.91 -1.01 1.59
C LEU A 291 -33.04 -1.31 2.82
N VAL A 292 -33.22 -0.49 3.86
CA VAL A 292 -32.63 -0.62 5.19
C VAL A 292 -33.73 -0.42 6.25
N ALA A 293 -33.41 -0.61 7.53
CA ALA A 293 -34.39 -0.50 8.63
C ALA A 293 -35.12 0.87 8.69
N THR A 294 -34.49 1.94 8.19
CA THR A 294 -35.07 3.29 8.16
C THR A 294 -35.64 3.67 6.79
N SER A 295 -35.71 2.73 5.85
CA SER A 295 -36.27 2.97 4.53
C SER A 295 -37.78 3.22 4.60
N SER A 296 -38.26 4.00 3.63
CA SER A 296 -39.70 4.28 3.49
C SER A 296 -40.15 4.02 2.06
N ILE A 297 -41.34 3.46 1.93
CA ILE A 297 -42.08 3.27 0.67
C ILE A 297 -43.40 4.00 0.86
N ARG A 298 -43.67 5.03 0.06
CA ARG A 298 -44.89 5.84 0.16
C ARG A 298 -45.34 6.41 -1.18
N CYS A 299 -46.64 6.61 -1.35
CA CYS A 299 -47.18 7.39 -2.46
C CYS A 299 -47.09 8.90 -2.18
N ALA A 300 -46.79 9.68 -3.24
CA ALA A 300 -46.87 11.13 -3.27
C ALA A 300 -47.63 11.56 -4.53
N GLY A 301 -48.95 11.72 -4.42
CA GLY A 301 -49.82 11.86 -5.59
C GLY A 301 -49.78 10.58 -6.44
N PRO A 302 -49.51 10.66 -7.76
CA PRO A 302 -49.46 9.49 -8.64
C PRO A 302 -48.09 8.76 -8.65
N VAL A 303 -47.14 9.17 -7.80
CA VAL A 303 -45.76 8.64 -7.82
C VAL A 303 -45.45 7.86 -6.56
N ILE A 304 -44.80 6.71 -6.70
CA ILE A 304 -44.25 5.96 -5.56
C ILE A 304 -42.83 6.47 -5.26
N LEU A 305 -42.56 6.76 -3.99
CA LEU A 305 -41.26 7.15 -3.47
C LEU A 305 -40.66 6.02 -2.64
N VAL A 306 -39.41 5.66 -2.92
CA VAL A 306 -38.60 4.77 -2.08
C VAL A 306 -37.39 5.55 -1.58
N ASN A 307 -37.17 5.58 -0.27
CA ASN A 307 -36.13 6.43 0.36
C ASN A 307 -36.25 7.90 -0.08
N GLN A 308 -37.48 8.40 -0.24
CA GLN A 308 -37.79 9.74 -0.73
C GLN A 308 -37.42 10.01 -2.20
N LYS A 309 -37.00 9.01 -2.97
CA LYS A 309 -36.72 9.12 -4.39
C LYS A 309 -37.85 8.51 -5.22
N PRO A 310 -38.32 9.18 -6.29
CA PRO A 310 -39.32 8.62 -7.18
C PRO A 310 -38.76 7.40 -7.90
N ILE A 311 -39.59 6.36 -8.00
CA ILE A 311 -39.24 5.12 -8.69
C ILE A 311 -40.08 4.94 -9.96
N ALA A 312 -39.54 4.23 -10.94
CA ALA A 312 -40.32 3.76 -12.09
C ALA A 312 -41.42 2.80 -11.63
N VAL A 313 -42.60 2.93 -12.24
CA VAL A 313 -43.77 2.07 -12.03
C VAL A 313 -44.15 1.41 -13.35
N ASN A 314 -44.83 0.27 -13.28
CA ASN A 314 -45.27 -0.52 -14.42
C ASN A 314 -44.13 -0.90 -15.42
N PRO A 315 -43.11 -1.65 -14.97
CA PRO A 315 -43.09 -2.38 -13.71
C PRO A 315 -42.36 -1.68 -12.55
N VAL A 316 -42.85 -1.93 -11.33
CA VAL A 316 -42.01 -1.83 -10.13
C VAL A 316 -41.20 -3.12 -10.03
N THR A 317 -39.87 -3.01 -10.03
CA THR A 317 -38.97 -4.17 -9.96
C THR A 317 -38.38 -4.30 -8.55
N ILE A 318 -38.56 -5.44 -7.90
CA ILE A 318 -38.04 -5.72 -6.56
C ILE A 318 -36.98 -6.82 -6.69
N TYR A 319 -35.76 -6.51 -6.27
CA TYR A 319 -34.65 -7.44 -6.23
C TYR A 319 -34.49 -7.94 -4.80
N ALA A 320 -34.54 -9.25 -4.59
CA ALA A 320 -34.37 -9.85 -3.27
C ALA A 320 -33.30 -10.94 -3.30
N LEU A 321 -32.38 -10.89 -2.35
CA LEU A 321 -31.32 -11.88 -2.17
C LEU A 321 -31.71 -12.90 -1.12
N GLY A 322 -31.56 -14.18 -1.40
CA GLY A 322 -31.89 -15.28 -0.50
C GLY A 322 -32.09 -16.59 -1.24
N ASP A 323 -32.66 -17.58 -0.55
CA ASP A 323 -33.03 -18.85 -1.19
C ASP A 323 -34.20 -18.61 -2.17
N ALA A 324 -33.93 -18.80 -3.46
CA ALA A 324 -34.88 -18.44 -4.51
C ALA A 324 -36.18 -19.27 -4.47
N GLU A 325 -36.15 -20.50 -3.94
CA GLU A 325 -37.35 -21.33 -3.83
C GLU A 325 -38.22 -20.88 -2.64
N VAL A 326 -37.59 -20.55 -1.52
CA VAL A 326 -38.28 -20.05 -0.32
C VAL A 326 -38.90 -18.68 -0.59
N LEU A 327 -38.14 -17.77 -1.21
CA LEU A 327 -38.61 -16.42 -1.53
C LEU A 327 -39.73 -16.40 -2.57
N ASP A 328 -39.72 -17.32 -3.54
CA ASP A 328 -40.81 -17.43 -4.51
C ASP A 328 -42.07 -17.99 -3.84
N SER A 329 -41.93 -19.06 -3.06
CA SER A 329 -43.06 -19.70 -2.37
C SER A 329 -43.74 -18.78 -1.35
N SER A 330 -43.00 -17.85 -0.72
CA SER A 330 -43.58 -16.89 0.23
C SER A 330 -44.57 -15.90 -0.42
N LEU A 331 -44.51 -15.73 -1.75
CA LEU A 331 -45.38 -14.80 -2.47
C LEU A 331 -46.73 -15.39 -2.87
N ASP A 332 -47.03 -16.64 -2.51
CA ASP A 332 -48.27 -17.32 -2.95
C ASP A 332 -49.54 -16.66 -2.40
N LEU A 333 -49.51 -16.15 -1.17
CA LEU A 333 -50.64 -15.40 -0.60
C LEU A 333 -50.86 -14.07 -1.34
N ILE A 334 -49.77 -13.35 -1.63
CA ILE A 334 -49.81 -12.10 -2.39
C ILE A 334 -50.33 -12.33 -3.81
N ARG A 335 -49.91 -13.42 -4.47
CA ARG A 335 -50.44 -13.80 -5.79
C ARG A 335 -51.95 -14.03 -5.77
N ALA A 336 -52.47 -14.66 -4.72
CA ALA A 336 -53.91 -14.88 -4.58
C ALA A 336 -54.68 -13.56 -4.40
N GLU A 337 -54.12 -12.61 -3.65
CA GLU A 337 -54.69 -11.27 -3.48
C GLU A 337 -54.67 -10.49 -4.80
N PHE A 338 -53.53 -10.47 -5.49
CA PHE A 338 -53.37 -9.75 -6.76
C PHE A 338 -54.21 -10.33 -7.90
N ALA A 339 -54.53 -11.62 -7.86
CA ALA A 339 -55.48 -12.21 -8.80
C ALA A 339 -56.90 -11.61 -8.69
N VAL A 340 -57.27 -11.05 -7.53
CA VAL A 340 -58.56 -10.37 -7.32
C VAL A 340 -58.51 -8.92 -7.81
N SER A 341 -57.41 -8.21 -7.59
CA SER A 341 -57.22 -6.82 -8.00
C SER A 341 -56.86 -6.66 -9.48
N GLY A 342 -56.33 -7.71 -10.11
CA GLY A 342 -55.86 -7.71 -11.49
C GLY A 342 -54.40 -7.28 -11.66
N VAL A 343 -53.73 -6.90 -10.58
CA VAL A 343 -52.28 -6.59 -10.57
C VAL A 343 -51.51 -7.82 -11.01
N ARG A 344 -50.54 -7.65 -11.92
CA ARG A 344 -49.74 -8.77 -12.44
C ARG A 344 -48.40 -8.82 -11.73
N LEU A 345 -48.07 -9.98 -11.18
CA LEU A 345 -46.81 -10.27 -10.50
C LEU A 345 -46.04 -11.33 -11.29
N GLU A 346 -44.86 -10.99 -11.75
CA GLU A 346 -43.93 -11.89 -12.42
C GLU A 346 -42.69 -12.11 -11.54
N VAL A 347 -42.22 -13.35 -11.45
CA VAL A 347 -41.01 -13.71 -10.68
C VAL A 347 -40.00 -14.37 -11.60
N GLU A 348 -38.76 -13.92 -11.51
CA GLU A 348 -37.61 -14.49 -12.19
C GLU A 348 -36.56 -14.88 -11.15
N ARG A 349 -36.07 -16.13 -11.21
CA ARG A 349 -34.97 -16.59 -10.34
C ARG A 349 -33.64 -16.27 -11.00
N ALA A 350 -32.69 -15.74 -10.23
CA ALA A 350 -31.36 -15.42 -10.72
C ALA A 350 -30.28 -15.87 -9.72
N SER A 351 -29.19 -16.43 -10.25
CA SER A 351 -28.06 -16.92 -9.45
C SER A 351 -27.11 -15.82 -8.99
N ASP A 352 -27.16 -14.65 -9.63
CA ASP A 352 -26.35 -13.50 -9.29
C ASP A 352 -27.12 -12.20 -9.54
N ILE A 353 -27.53 -11.56 -8.45
CA ILE A 353 -28.17 -10.25 -8.41
C ILE A 353 -27.27 -9.35 -7.57
N THR A 354 -27.00 -8.15 -8.05
CA THR A 354 -26.25 -7.14 -7.29
C THR A 354 -27.19 -6.02 -6.86
N LEU A 355 -27.34 -5.84 -5.55
CA LEU A 355 -28.05 -4.72 -4.95
C LEU A 355 -27.11 -3.52 -4.78
N PRO A 356 -27.58 -2.29 -5.02
CA PRO A 356 -26.78 -1.10 -4.74
C PRO A 356 -26.55 -0.90 -3.23
N ALA A 357 -25.60 -0.04 -2.91
CA ALA A 357 -25.53 0.56 -1.57
C ALA A 357 -26.68 1.56 -1.39
N LEU A 358 -27.10 1.78 -0.14
CA LEU A 358 -27.98 2.88 0.19
C LEU A 358 -27.31 4.20 -0.20
N GLU A 359 -27.99 4.98 -1.03
CA GLU A 359 -27.61 6.36 -1.29
C GLU A 359 -27.96 7.20 -0.05
N GLU A 360 -26.95 7.61 0.71
CA GLU A 360 -27.14 8.58 1.79
C GLU A 360 -27.66 9.90 1.18
N ASN A 361 -28.84 10.34 1.63
CA ASN A 361 -29.21 11.74 1.44
C ASN A 361 -28.28 12.56 2.34
N VAL A 362 -27.19 13.06 1.75
CA VAL A 362 -26.39 14.12 2.36
C VAL A 362 -27.25 15.38 2.36
N SER A 363 -28.12 15.51 3.36
CA SER A 363 -28.68 16.80 3.73
C SER A 363 -27.54 17.62 4.34
N ASN A 364 -26.95 18.50 3.51
CA ASN A 364 -26.13 19.62 3.97
C ASN A 364 -26.91 20.53 4.92
#